data_AF-A0A1V4HN01-F1
#
_entry.id   AF-A0A1V4HN01-F1
#
_cell.length_a   1.000
_cell.length_b   1.000
_cell.length_c   1.000
_cell.angle_alpha   90.00
_cell.angle_beta   90.00
_cell.angle_gamma   90.00
#
_symmetry.space_group_name_H-M   'P 1'
#
loop_
_entity.id
_entity.type
_entity.pdbx_description
1 polymer ?
#
loop_
_entity_poly.entity_id
_entity_poly.type
_entity_poly.pdbx_seq_one_letter_code
_entity_poly.pdbx_strand_id
1 'polypeptide(L)'
;MKNDAALEQCDREYKQLNDFLSQRTERAMQLFSDAYHFTQRESEILILIAVYGLSNREVAEQCLISEKTVKNHLANMMKKIDSRSIRKLLSLFINHVILHTKENRST
;
A
#
# COMPACT_ATOMS: atom_id res chain seq x y z
N MET A 1 -9.92 -17.87 -27.36
CA MET A 1 -10.45 -16.48 -27.33
C MET A 1 -11.49 -16.22 -26.23
N LYS A 2 -11.80 -17.16 -25.31
CA LYS A 2 -12.70 -16.91 -24.16
C LYS A 2 -11.98 -16.63 -22.82
N ASN A 3 -10.64 -16.66 -22.79
CA ASN A 3 -9.85 -16.51 -21.55
C ASN A 3 -9.46 -15.06 -21.21
N ASP A 4 -9.22 -14.19 -22.20
CA ASP A 4 -8.75 -12.82 -21.91
C ASP A 4 -9.82 -11.94 -21.25
N ALA A 5 -11.07 -12.02 -21.71
CA ALA A 5 -12.16 -11.21 -21.16
C ALA A 5 -12.50 -11.54 -19.68
N ALA A 6 -12.26 -12.79 -19.26
CA ALA A 6 -12.47 -13.22 -17.88
C ALA A 6 -11.33 -12.76 -16.96
N LEU A 7 -10.08 -12.79 -17.46
CA LEU A 7 -8.92 -12.25 -16.74
C LEU A 7 -9.07 -10.73 -16.54
N GLU A 8 -9.46 -10.01 -17.60
CA GLU A 8 -9.71 -8.56 -17.54
C GLU A 8 -10.85 -8.18 -16.58
N GLN A 9 -11.88 -9.02 -16.46
CA GLN A 9 -12.97 -8.78 -15.52
C GLN A 9 -12.50 -8.93 -14.07
N CYS A 10 -11.71 -9.96 -13.77
CA CYS A 10 -11.16 -10.18 -12.43
C CYS A 10 -10.23 -9.03 -12.01
N ASP A 11 -9.37 -8.56 -12.93
CA ASP A 11 -8.48 -7.42 -12.68
C ASP A 11 -9.26 -6.12 -12.40
N ARG A 12 -10.38 -5.90 -13.12
CA ARG A 12 -11.26 -4.74 -12.87
C ARG A 12 -11.91 -4.81 -11.49
N GLU A 13 -12.46 -5.96 -11.11
CA GLU A 13 -13.10 -6.15 -9.80
C GLU A 13 -12.09 -5.98 -8.66
N TYR A 14 -10.87 -6.54 -8.80
CA TYR A 14 -9.79 -6.37 -7.85
C TYR A 14 -9.41 -4.90 -7.68
N LYS A 15 -9.28 -4.16 -8.79
CA LYS A 15 -8.98 -2.73 -8.73
C LYS A 15 -10.08 -1.93 -8.03
N GLN A 16 -11.34 -2.17 -8.37
CA GLN A 16 -12.48 -1.49 -7.73
C GLN A 16 -12.53 -1.76 -6.22
N LEU A 17 -12.27 -3.00 -5.80
CA LEU A 17 -12.18 -3.36 -4.39
C LEU A 17 -11.05 -2.59 -3.69
N ASN A 18 -9.87 -2.52 -4.30
CA ASN A 18 -8.72 -1.83 -3.73
C ASN A 18 -8.92 -0.31 -3.67
N ASP A 19 -9.57 0.28 -4.67
CA ASP A 19 -9.93 1.70 -4.67
C ASP A 19 -10.90 2.00 -3.53
N PHE A 20 -11.93 1.17 -3.35
CA PHE A 20 -12.87 1.29 -2.23
C PHE A 20 -12.18 1.13 -0.87
N LEU A 21 -11.29 0.13 -0.73
CA LEU A 21 -10.54 -0.08 0.50
C LEU A 21 -9.65 1.13 0.79
N SER A 22 -8.89 1.62 -0.20
CA SER A 22 -8.02 2.78 -0.06
C SER A 22 -8.77 4.00 0.44
N GLN A 23 -9.93 4.31 -0.14
CA GLN A 23 -10.80 5.41 0.31
C GLN A 23 -11.28 5.21 1.76
N ARG A 24 -11.75 4.01 2.09
CA ARG A 24 -12.29 3.73 3.43
C ARG A 24 -11.23 3.70 4.53
N THR A 25 -9.97 3.47 4.17
CA THR A 25 -8.84 3.40 5.10
C THR A 25 -7.93 4.63 5.05
N GLU A 26 -8.22 5.62 4.20
CA GLU A 26 -7.38 6.79 3.94
C GLU A 26 -6.90 7.45 5.24
N ARG A 27 -7.82 7.72 6.17
CA ARG A 27 -7.47 8.32 7.47
C ARG A 27 -6.49 7.47 8.27
N ALA A 28 -6.68 6.15 8.33
CA ALA A 28 -5.77 5.27 9.06
C ALA A 28 -4.40 5.20 8.37
N MET A 29 -4.36 5.23 7.04
CA MET A 29 -3.12 5.27 6.27
C MET A 29 -2.35 6.57 6.50
N GLN A 30 -3.07 7.70 6.60
CA GLN A 30 -2.48 8.99 6.92
C GLN A 30 -1.89 8.99 8.33
N LEU A 31 -2.65 8.53 9.33
CA LEU A 31 -2.16 8.42 10.72
C LEU A 31 -0.91 7.53 10.83
N PHE A 32 -0.87 6.41 10.10
CA PHE A 32 0.32 5.56 10.05
C PHE A 32 1.52 6.30 9.44
N SER A 33 1.30 6.99 8.32
CA SER A 33 2.34 7.73 7.63
C SER A 33 2.90 8.85 8.51
N ASP A 34 2.02 9.58 9.21
CA ASP A 34 2.39 10.66 10.12
C ASP A 34 3.17 10.13 11.33
N ALA A 35 2.73 9.01 11.91
CA ALA A 35 3.37 8.38 13.07
C ALA A 35 4.82 7.95 12.80
N TYR A 36 5.14 7.57 11.56
CA TYR A 36 6.49 7.17 11.15
C TYR A 36 7.19 8.19 10.26
N HIS A 37 6.62 9.40 10.11
CA HIS A 37 7.15 10.48 9.29
C HIS A 37 7.49 10.05 7.85
N PHE A 38 6.60 9.27 7.23
CA PHE A 38 6.73 8.89 5.83
C PHE A 38 6.49 10.10 4.94
N THR A 39 7.32 10.22 3.90
CA THR A 39 7.09 11.21 2.84
C THR A 39 5.87 10.81 2.03
N GLN A 40 5.26 11.78 1.34
CA GLN A 40 4.13 11.52 0.43
C GLN A 40 4.44 10.37 -0.54
N ARG A 41 5.66 10.34 -1.09
CA ARG A 41 6.07 9.30 -2.03
C ARG A 41 6.23 7.92 -1.40
N GLU A 42 6.70 7.86 -0.15
CA GLU A 42 6.80 6.60 0.59
C GLU A 42 5.41 6.05 0.92
N SER A 43 4.48 6.92 1.34
CA SER A 43 3.08 6.54 1.58
C SER A 43 2.40 6.00 0.33
N GLU A 44 2.59 6.67 -0.82
CA GLU A 44 2.09 6.21 -2.12
C GLU A 44 2.63 4.82 -2.47
N ILE A 45 3.96 4.62 -2.39
CA ILE A 45 4.60 3.33 -2.65
C ILE A 45 4.08 2.25 -1.70
N LEU A 46 3.89 2.55 -0.42
CA LEU A 46 3.36 1.61 0.55
C LEU A 46 1.94 1.17 0.19
N ILE A 47 1.08 2.09 -0.24
CA ILE A 47 -0.30 1.77 -0.66
C ILE A 47 -0.31 0.87 -1.90
N LEU A 48 0.50 1.21 -2.91
CA LEU A 48 0.62 0.41 -4.13
C LEU A 48 1.05 -1.03 -3.86
N ILE A 49 1.95 -1.23 -2.88
CA ILE A 49 2.41 -2.57 -2.50
C ILE A 49 1.38 -3.26 -1.60
N ALA A 50 0.89 -2.59 -0.55
CA ALA A 50 0.12 -3.23 0.51
C ALA A 50 -1.35 -3.46 0.13
N VAL A 51 -1.95 -2.55 -0.64
CA VAL A 51 -3.37 -2.61 -1.02
C VAL A 51 -3.51 -3.18 -2.42
N TYR A 52 -2.76 -2.64 -3.38
CA TYR A 52 -2.85 -3.05 -4.78
C TYR A 52 -1.97 -4.27 -5.12
N GLY A 53 -1.13 -4.73 -4.19
CA GLY A 53 -0.34 -5.96 -4.36
C GLY A 53 0.76 -5.85 -5.42
N LEU A 54 1.16 -4.64 -5.81
CA LEU A 54 2.09 -4.44 -6.92
C LEU A 54 3.52 -4.83 -6.54
N SER A 55 4.20 -5.45 -7.51
CA SER A 55 5.63 -5.71 -7.44
C SER A 55 6.45 -4.42 -7.54
N ASN A 56 7.72 -4.45 -7.12
CA ASN A 56 8.61 -3.28 -7.24
C ASN A 56 8.72 -2.78 -8.69
N ARG A 57 8.59 -3.68 -9.69
CA ARG A 57 8.62 -3.34 -11.11
C ARG A 57 7.35 -2.59 -11.52
N GLU A 58 6.18 -3.08 -11.15
CA GLU A 58 4.89 -2.43 -11.45
C GLU A 58 4.78 -1.08 -10.74
N VAL A 59 5.21 -1.01 -9.48
CA VAL A 59 5.31 0.26 -8.74
C VAL A 59 6.22 1.22 -9.50
N ALA A 60 7.41 0.78 -9.93
CA ALA A 60 8.36 1.61 -10.67
C ALA A 60 7.75 2.17 -11.97
N GLU A 61 7.02 1.34 -12.72
CA GLU A 61 6.31 1.72 -13.94
C GLU A 61 5.22 2.76 -13.64
N GLN A 62 4.36 2.51 -12.64
CA GLN A 62 3.27 3.42 -12.27
C GLN A 62 3.79 4.76 -11.71
N CYS A 63 4.91 4.72 -11.00
CA CYS A 63 5.56 5.86 -10.39
C CYS A 63 6.50 6.61 -11.34
N LEU A 64 6.79 6.10 -12.53
CA LEU A 64 7.80 6.65 -13.46
C LEU A 64 9.19 6.82 -12.82
N ILE A 65 9.63 5.82 -12.05
CA ILE A 65 10.95 5.77 -11.40
C ILE A 65 11.63 4.42 -11.67
N SER A 66 12.89 4.25 -11.26
CA SER A 66 13.55 2.94 -11.36
C SER A 66 13.11 1.98 -10.24
N GLU A 67 13.15 0.67 -10.51
CA GLU A 67 12.93 -0.35 -9.46
C GLU A 67 13.93 -0.20 -8.30
N LYS A 68 15.16 0.23 -8.59
CA LYS A 68 16.16 0.58 -7.57
C LYS A 68 15.69 1.73 -6.69
N THR A 69 15.03 2.74 -7.27
CA THR A 69 14.45 3.86 -6.52
C THR A 69 13.32 3.37 -5.61
N VAL A 70 12.45 2.47 -6.07
CA VAL A 70 11.41 1.84 -5.23
C VAL A 70 12.04 1.11 -4.03
N LYS A 71 13.07 0.29 -4.29
CA LYS A 71 13.83 -0.40 -3.23
C LYS A 71 14.46 0.57 -2.22
N ASN A 72 14.93 1.73 -2.68
CA ASN A 72 15.46 2.77 -1.78
C ASN A 72 14.36 3.40 -0.91
N HIS A 73 13.18 3.69 -1.46
CA HIS A 73 12.04 4.16 -0.65
C HIS A 73 11.62 3.12 0.39
N LEU A 74 11.55 1.84 0.02
CA LEU A 74 11.27 0.74 0.94
C LEU A 74 12.33 0.65 2.06
N ALA A 75 13.61 0.79 1.71
CA ALA A 75 14.70 0.80 2.68
C ALA A 75 14.60 1.98 3.66
N ASN A 76 14.21 3.16 3.18
CA ASN A 76 14.02 4.34 4.01
C ASN A 76 12.82 4.18 4.95
N MET A 77 11.68 3.67 4.48
CA MET A 77 10.54 3.35 5.33
C MET A 77 10.91 2.32 6.42
N MET A 78 11.62 1.26 6.04
CA MET A 78 12.09 0.26 7.00
C MET A 78 13.00 0.87 8.07
N LYS A 79 13.90 1.79 7.70
CA LYS A 79 14.72 2.52 8.68
C LYS A 79 13.88 3.39 9.62
N LYS A 80 12.86 4.09 9.10
CA LYS A 80 11.98 4.95 9.91
C LYS A 80 11.16 4.18 10.95
N ILE A 81 10.85 2.91 10.68
CA ILE A 81 10.16 2.02 11.63
C ILE A 81 11.11 1.13 12.46
N ASP A 82 12.41 1.40 12.42
CA ASP A 82 13.48 0.58 13.01
C ASP A 82 13.34 -0.93 12.70
N SER A 83 13.27 -1.23 11.40
CA SER A 83 13.11 -2.59 10.88
C SER A 83 14.07 -2.83 9.71
N ARG A 84 14.35 -4.11 9.47
CA ARG A 84 15.04 -4.59 8.25
C ARG A 84 14.15 -5.50 7.40
N SER A 85 12.86 -5.60 7.73
CA SER A 85 11.93 -6.54 7.13
C SER A 85 10.72 -5.82 6.56
N ILE A 86 10.54 -5.93 5.24
CA ILE A 86 9.34 -5.43 4.56
C ILE A 86 8.08 -6.17 5.04
N ARG A 87 8.20 -7.47 5.36
CA ARG A 87 7.09 -8.24 5.95
C ARG A 87 6.64 -7.64 7.28
N LYS A 88 7.58 -7.14 8.10
CA LYS A 88 7.26 -6.42 9.35
C LYS A 88 6.61 -5.07 9.06
N LEU A 89 7.11 -4.31 8.08
CA LEU A 89 6.47 -3.04 7.65
C LEU A 89 5.00 -3.26 7.23
N LEU A 90 4.75 -4.24 6.35
CA LEU A 90 3.40 -4.55 5.88
C LEU A 90 2.51 -5.05 7.01
N SER A 91 3.02 -5.92 7.89
CA SER A 91 2.26 -6.40 9.05
C SER A 91 1.87 -5.27 10.00
N LEU A 92 2.79 -4.35 10.30
CA LEU A 92 2.50 -3.18 11.14
C LEU A 92 1.46 -2.27 10.50
N PHE A 93 1.58 -2.02 9.20
CA PHE A 93 0.62 -1.21 8.44
C PHE A 93 -0.79 -1.83 8.47
N ILE A 94 -0.91 -3.12 8.14
CA ILE A 94 -2.20 -3.83 8.15
C ILE A 94 -2.82 -3.82 9.55
N ASN A 95 -2.03 -4.13 10.59
CA ASN A 95 -2.52 -4.10 11.97
C ASN A 95 -3.01 -2.71 12.36
N HIS A 96 -2.27 -1.66 12.01
CA HIS A 96 -2.66 -0.28 12.27
C HIS A 96 -3.99 0.06 11.59
N VAL A 97 -4.13 -0.26 10.30
CA VAL A 97 -5.36 -0.01 9.55
C VAL A 97 -6.55 -0.76 10.16
N ILE A 98 -6.38 -2.02 10.56
CA ILE A 98 -7.44 -2.81 11.21
C ILE A 98 -7.86 -2.19 12.55
N LEU A 99 -6.92 -1.68 13.35
CA LEU A 99 -7.23 -1.09 14.64
C LEU A 99 -8.01 0.23 14.50
N HIS A 100 -7.56 1.11 13.59
CA HIS A 100 -8.17 2.44 13.42
C HIS A 100 -9.45 2.44 12.59
N THR A 101 -9.78 1.32 11.93
CA THR A 101 -11.09 1.15 11.28
C THR A 101 -12.18 0.63 12.22
N LYS A 102 -11.82 0.08 13.40
CA LYS A 102 -12.79 -0.38 14.41
C LYS A 102 -13.33 0.77 15.26
N GLU A 103 -12.52 1.79 15.54
CA GLU A 103 -12.90 2.94 16.38
C GLU A 103 -14.02 3.81 15.78
N ASN A 104 -14.22 3.77 14.46
CA ASN A 104 -15.28 4.53 13.77
C ASN A 104 -16.67 3.86 13.81
N ARG A 105 -16.87 2.75 14.55
CA ARG A 105 -18.18 2.09 14.71
C ARG A 105 -18.90 2.44 16.02
N SER A 106 -18.33 3.31 16.86
CA SER A 106 -18.84 3.61 18.20
C SER A 106 -19.59 4.95 18.33
N THR A 107 -20.12 5.50 17.24
CA THR A 107 -21.04 6.65 17.26
C THR A 107 -22.24 6.40 16.38
#